data_AF-A0A3S4M2R9-F1
#
_entry.id   AF-A0A3S4M2R9-F1
#
_cell.length_a   1.000
_cell.length_b   1.000
_cell.length_c   1.000
_cell.angle_alpha   90.00
_cell.angle_beta   90.00
_cell.angle_gamma   90.00
#
_symmetry.space_group_name_H-M   'P 1'
#
loop_
_entity.id
_entity.type
_entity.pdbx_description
1 polymer ?
#
loop_
_entity_poly.entity_id
_entity_poly.type
_entity_poly.pdbx_seq_one_letter_code
_entity_poly.pdbx_strand_id
1 'polypeptide(L)'
;MVNLVIVSHSALLGEGVGQLARQMLIGDGCKLAIAAGIDDPQNPIGTDPLKVMEAIESVADADHILVMMDMGSALLSAETALDLLDPAIAAKVRLCAAPLVEGTLAATASAAMGAGIDKVINDAMSALDAKREQLGLPSPAQAGGVATKPAFQDNDAHSISVVVKNPNGLHVRPASRLVSTLSGFRADMLLEKNGKCVTPDSLNQIALLQVRCNDTLRLIAKGEQADEALAAFKQLATENFGESVEETPASSTARQLPAQVSGVVFCYSPAAPDVANPTTVNLPEEQQRLQTAIRQTLDDLNALTTLAEEKYSADLAAIFSGHHTLLDDPELYEMACEVMRDKSCRAETAWRSVLDDLRDQYRQLDDAYLQARYIDIDDILHRTLRHLSGINRALAGIHAPDYRGGRKYLPVHRVAVRPTDG
;
A
#
# COMPACT_ATOMS: atom_id res chain seq x y z
N MET A 1 -29.25 17.13 11.98
CA MET A 1 -30.10 16.38 11.04
C MET A 1 -29.29 16.04 9.80
N VAL A 2 -29.39 14.79 9.31
CA VAL A 2 -28.69 14.33 8.10
C VAL A 2 -29.74 13.95 7.07
N ASN A 3 -29.68 14.55 5.88
CA ASN A 3 -30.48 14.15 4.73
C ASN A 3 -29.65 13.35 3.74
N LEU A 4 -30.31 12.59 2.86
CA LEU A 4 -29.64 11.73 1.89
C LEU A 4 -30.02 12.07 0.45
N VAL A 5 -29.03 11.93 -0.44
CA VAL A 5 -29.22 11.98 -1.89
C VAL A 5 -28.71 10.68 -2.51
N ILE A 6 -29.54 10.02 -3.31
CA ILE A 6 -29.16 8.82 -4.07
C ILE A 6 -28.79 9.25 -5.49
N VAL A 7 -27.57 8.93 -5.91
CA VAL A 7 -27.09 9.17 -7.27
C VAL A 7 -26.86 7.84 -7.97
N SER A 8 -27.48 7.64 -9.12
CA SER A 8 -27.32 6.40 -9.89
C SER A 8 -27.35 6.61 -11.39
N HIS A 9 -26.65 5.76 -12.13
CA HIS A 9 -26.72 5.76 -13.59
C HIS A 9 -28.09 5.34 -14.11
N SER A 10 -28.83 4.56 -13.34
CA SER A 10 -30.11 3.99 -13.75
C SER A 10 -31.22 4.61 -12.93
N ALA A 11 -32.15 5.31 -13.59
CA ALA A 11 -33.35 5.85 -12.94
C ALA A 11 -34.11 4.74 -12.19
N LEU A 12 -34.28 3.57 -12.80
CA LEU A 12 -34.95 2.42 -12.18
C LEU A 12 -34.22 1.92 -10.92
N LEU A 13 -32.88 1.90 -10.95
CA LEU A 13 -32.10 1.48 -9.78
C LEU A 13 -32.21 2.53 -8.67
N GLY A 14 -32.00 3.81 -8.99
CA GLY A 14 -32.11 4.90 -8.02
C GLY A 14 -33.48 4.97 -7.37
N GLU A 15 -34.55 4.84 -8.15
CA GLU A 15 -35.93 4.75 -7.66
C GLU A 15 -36.17 3.52 -6.79
N GLY A 16 -35.67 2.34 -7.21
CA GLY A 16 -35.79 1.10 -6.45
C GLY A 16 -35.10 1.19 -5.09
N VAL A 17 -33.86 1.71 -5.04
CA VAL A 17 -33.15 1.94 -3.78
C VAL A 17 -33.89 2.97 -2.93
N GLY A 18 -34.36 4.07 -3.52
CA GLY A 18 -35.13 5.08 -2.82
C GLY A 18 -36.45 4.56 -2.24
N GLN A 19 -37.13 3.64 -2.94
CA GLN A 19 -38.33 2.98 -2.44
C GLN A 19 -38.03 2.15 -1.18
N LEU A 20 -36.94 1.37 -1.19
CA LEU A 20 -36.50 0.59 -0.03
C LEU A 20 -36.07 1.50 1.12
N ALA A 21 -35.29 2.54 0.84
CA ALA A 21 -34.77 3.47 1.83
C ALA A 21 -35.90 4.22 2.55
N ARG A 22 -36.96 4.62 1.83
CA ARG A 22 -38.14 5.26 2.44
C ARG A 22 -38.86 4.38 3.46
N GLN A 23 -38.73 3.06 3.39
CA GLN A 23 -39.30 2.16 4.41
C GLN A 23 -38.53 2.25 5.75
N MET A 24 -37.29 2.73 5.73
CA MET A 24 -36.46 2.88 6.92
C MET A 24 -36.69 4.23 7.63
N LEU A 25 -37.43 5.16 7.02
CA LEU A 25 -37.72 6.46 7.61
C LEU A 25 -38.70 6.33 8.77
N ILE A 26 -38.40 7.01 9.88
CA ILE A 26 -39.26 7.08 11.05
C ILE A 26 -39.53 8.58 11.32
N GLY A 27 -40.76 9.02 11.05
CA GLY A 27 -41.14 10.43 11.16
C GLY A 27 -40.38 11.34 10.18
N ASP A 28 -40.24 12.61 10.53
CA ASP A 28 -39.65 13.65 9.67
C ASP A 28 -38.14 13.88 9.94
N GLY A 29 -37.45 12.91 10.56
CA GLY A 29 -36.06 13.05 11.00
C GLY A 29 -35.00 13.03 9.89
N CYS A 30 -35.37 12.65 8.68
CA CYS A 30 -34.48 12.53 7.52
C CYS A 30 -35.27 12.66 6.21
N LYS A 31 -34.78 13.43 5.24
CA LYS A 31 -35.32 13.50 3.87
C LYS A 31 -34.42 12.76 2.90
N LEU A 32 -35.02 12.31 1.79
CA LEU A 32 -34.36 11.56 0.73
C LEU A 32 -34.70 12.15 -0.64
N ALA A 33 -33.67 12.52 -1.40
CA ALA A 33 -33.77 12.91 -2.81
C ALA A 33 -33.04 11.91 -3.72
N ILE A 34 -33.40 11.89 -5.00
CA ILE A 34 -32.87 10.95 -5.99
C ILE A 34 -32.49 11.74 -7.25
N ALA A 35 -31.26 11.54 -7.71
CA ALA A 35 -30.76 12.03 -8.98
C ALA A 35 -30.23 10.83 -9.77
N ALA A 36 -31.05 10.28 -10.67
CA ALA A 36 -30.67 9.06 -11.39
C ALA A 36 -31.09 9.06 -12.86
N GLY A 37 -30.23 8.48 -13.70
CA GLY A 37 -30.40 8.48 -15.15
C GLY A 37 -30.18 9.84 -15.80
N ILE A 38 -30.27 9.86 -17.13
CA ILE A 38 -30.25 11.07 -17.96
C ILE A 38 -31.53 11.16 -18.78
N ASP A 39 -31.89 12.37 -19.23
CA ASP A 39 -33.09 12.61 -20.06
C ASP A 39 -32.85 12.23 -21.53
N ASP A 40 -32.35 11.02 -21.77
CA ASP A 40 -32.24 10.41 -23.09
C ASP A 40 -33.11 9.14 -23.15
N PRO A 41 -34.28 9.19 -23.81
CA PRO A 41 -35.17 8.02 -23.94
C PRO A 41 -34.54 6.84 -24.69
N GLN A 42 -33.53 7.06 -25.53
CA GLN A 42 -32.84 6.02 -26.28
C GLN A 42 -31.68 5.42 -25.48
N ASN A 43 -31.00 6.23 -24.67
CA ASN A 43 -29.89 5.79 -23.80
C ASN A 43 -30.05 6.35 -22.38
N PRO A 44 -31.02 5.85 -21.59
CA PRO A 44 -31.38 6.46 -20.30
C PRO A 44 -30.34 6.22 -19.18
N ILE A 45 -29.31 5.42 -19.44
CA ILE A 45 -28.26 5.09 -18.48
C ILE A 45 -27.19 6.18 -18.52
N GLY A 46 -27.02 6.88 -17.40
CA GLY A 46 -26.05 7.95 -17.24
C GLY A 46 -26.30 8.75 -15.97
N THR A 47 -25.44 9.72 -15.69
CA THR A 47 -25.58 10.63 -14.55
C THR A 47 -25.48 12.07 -15.02
N ASP A 48 -26.34 12.92 -14.48
CA ASP A 48 -26.41 14.35 -14.82
C ASP A 48 -26.02 15.19 -13.60
N PRO A 49 -24.91 15.94 -13.65
CA PRO A 49 -24.49 16.83 -12.57
C PRO A 49 -25.55 17.86 -12.15
N LEU A 50 -26.38 18.35 -13.08
CA LEU A 50 -27.41 19.34 -12.77
C LEU A 50 -28.54 18.71 -11.95
N LYS A 51 -28.96 17.49 -12.29
CA LYS A 51 -29.94 16.73 -11.48
C LYS A 51 -29.41 16.42 -10.09
N VAL A 52 -28.10 16.12 -9.97
CA VAL A 52 -27.47 15.88 -8.67
C VAL A 52 -27.47 17.16 -7.82
N MET A 53 -27.10 18.30 -8.42
CA MET A 53 -27.15 19.61 -7.79
C MET A 53 -28.57 19.94 -7.29
N GLU A 54 -29.58 19.83 -8.16
CA GLU A 54 -30.99 20.07 -7.80
C GLU A 54 -31.47 19.15 -6.67
N ALA A 55 -31.08 17.87 -6.70
CA ALA A 55 -31.42 16.93 -5.64
C ALA A 55 -30.79 17.31 -4.30
N ILE A 56 -29.53 17.76 -4.29
CA ILE A 56 -28.85 18.25 -3.08
C ILE A 56 -29.55 19.51 -2.54
N GLU A 57 -29.87 20.48 -3.42
CA GLU A 57 -30.57 21.71 -3.03
C GLU A 57 -31.95 21.42 -2.42
N SER A 58 -32.67 20.42 -2.94
CA SER A 58 -33.99 20.04 -2.45
C SER A 58 -34.01 19.54 -1.00
N VAL A 59 -32.85 19.15 -0.46
CA VAL A 59 -32.67 18.66 0.91
C VAL A 59 -31.69 19.50 1.74
N ALA A 60 -31.39 20.72 1.29
CA ALA A 60 -30.36 21.60 1.88
C ALA A 60 -30.70 22.20 3.25
N ASP A 61 -31.93 21.99 3.74
CA ASP A 61 -32.38 22.46 5.05
C ASP A 61 -31.80 21.65 6.23
N ALA A 62 -31.09 20.55 5.96
CA ALA A 62 -30.36 19.80 6.97
C ALA A 62 -29.01 20.43 7.38
N ASP A 63 -28.46 19.94 8.49
CA ASP A 63 -27.11 20.28 8.95
C ASP A 63 -26.05 19.62 8.05
N HIS A 64 -26.34 18.40 7.59
CA HIS A 64 -25.48 17.62 6.70
C HIS A 64 -26.28 16.88 5.63
N ILE A 65 -25.65 16.65 4.48
CA ILE A 65 -26.23 15.91 3.36
C ILE A 65 -25.26 14.79 2.98
N LEU A 66 -25.71 13.54 2.99
CA LEU A 66 -24.92 12.38 2.57
C LEU A 66 -25.33 11.94 1.17
N VAL A 67 -24.38 11.92 0.24
CA VAL A 67 -24.60 11.48 -1.14
C VAL A 67 -24.14 10.03 -1.28
N MET A 68 -25.10 9.15 -1.60
CA MET A 68 -24.88 7.74 -1.90
C MET A 68 -24.79 7.56 -3.41
N MET A 69 -23.80 6.82 -3.90
CA MET A 69 -23.52 6.68 -5.34
C MET A 69 -23.17 5.25 -5.74
N ASP A 70 -23.36 4.89 -7.02
CA ASP A 70 -23.06 3.55 -7.55
C ASP A 70 -21.65 3.42 -8.18
N MET A 71 -21.47 3.96 -9.39
CA MET A 71 -20.33 3.69 -10.27
C MET A 71 -19.57 4.98 -10.59
N GLY A 72 -18.37 4.86 -11.17
CA GLY A 72 -17.41 5.96 -11.32
C GLY A 72 -17.93 7.29 -11.87
N SER A 73 -18.80 7.32 -12.90
CA SER A 73 -19.33 8.59 -13.43
C SER A 73 -20.33 9.28 -12.50
N ALA A 74 -20.97 8.57 -11.57
CA ALA A 74 -21.81 9.15 -10.53
C ALA A 74 -20.97 9.97 -9.54
N LEU A 75 -19.77 9.49 -9.20
CA LEU A 75 -18.81 10.23 -8.37
C LEU A 75 -18.39 11.52 -9.06
N LEU A 76 -17.95 11.45 -10.32
CA LEU A 76 -17.55 12.64 -11.08
C LEU A 76 -18.70 13.65 -11.23
N SER A 77 -19.93 13.16 -11.44
CA SER A 77 -21.11 14.01 -11.54
C SER A 77 -21.45 14.67 -10.21
N ALA A 78 -21.27 13.96 -9.09
CA ALA A 78 -21.44 14.52 -7.76
C ALA A 78 -20.36 15.56 -7.43
N GLU A 79 -19.09 15.32 -7.76
CA GLU A 79 -18.00 16.31 -7.62
C GLU A 79 -18.29 17.56 -8.45
N THR A 80 -18.69 17.38 -9.72
CA THR A 80 -19.08 18.51 -10.59
C THR A 80 -20.27 19.28 -10.02
N ALA A 81 -21.27 18.58 -9.45
CA ALA A 81 -22.39 19.23 -8.78
C ALA A 81 -21.95 20.04 -7.55
N LEU A 82 -21.00 19.53 -6.75
CA LEU A 82 -20.42 20.27 -5.62
C LEU A 82 -19.73 21.56 -6.04
N ASP A 83 -19.03 21.55 -7.17
CA ASP A 83 -18.37 22.74 -7.72
C ASP A 83 -19.37 23.82 -8.19
N LEU A 84 -20.60 23.41 -8.54
CA LEU A 84 -21.66 24.29 -9.02
C LEU A 84 -22.59 24.81 -7.90
N LEU A 85 -22.60 24.15 -6.75
CA LEU A 85 -23.45 24.51 -5.60
C LEU A 85 -23.02 25.80 -4.92
N ASP A 86 -23.96 26.43 -4.20
CA ASP A 86 -23.63 27.46 -3.24
C ASP A 86 -22.60 26.93 -2.20
N PRO A 87 -21.49 27.64 -1.93
CA PRO A 87 -20.44 27.17 -1.03
C PRO A 87 -20.94 26.80 0.38
N ALA A 88 -21.98 27.46 0.88
CA ALA A 88 -22.57 27.16 2.18
C ALA A 88 -23.35 25.84 2.18
N ILE A 89 -23.95 25.46 1.05
CA ILE A 89 -24.58 24.15 0.87
C ILE A 89 -23.51 23.08 0.67
N ALA A 90 -22.55 23.32 -0.23
CA ALA A 90 -21.47 22.38 -0.55
C ALA A 90 -20.68 21.95 0.71
N ALA A 91 -20.42 22.89 1.64
CA ALA A 91 -19.74 22.61 2.90
C ALA A 91 -20.43 21.54 3.79
N LYS A 92 -21.75 21.39 3.65
CA LYS A 92 -22.57 20.41 4.38
C LYS A 92 -22.60 19.03 3.73
N VAL A 93 -22.17 18.91 2.48
CA VAL A 93 -22.28 17.68 1.70
C VAL A 93 -21.10 16.74 2.01
N ARG A 94 -21.38 15.44 2.07
CA ARG A 94 -20.40 14.36 2.18
C ARG A 94 -20.70 13.31 1.13
N LEU A 95 -19.68 12.88 0.38
CA LEU A 95 -19.79 11.80 -0.59
C LEU A 95 -19.47 10.46 0.10
N CYS A 96 -20.31 9.43 -0.10
CA CYS A 96 -20.15 8.13 0.55
C CYS A 96 -19.72 7.06 -0.43
N ALA A 97 -18.70 6.28 -0.07
CA ALA A 97 -18.18 5.16 -0.87
C ALA A 97 -18.88 3.81 -0.58
N ALA A 98 -19.91 3.81 0.26
CA ALA A 98 -20.62 2.60 0.66
C ALA A 98 -21.40 1.97 -0.52
N PRO A 99 -21.60 0.63 -0.53
CA PRO A 99 -22.44 -0.03 -1.53
C PRO A 99 -23.81 0.63 -1.63
N LEU A 100 -24.25 0.98 -2.85
CA LEU A 100 -25.44 1.83 -3.05
C LEU A 100 -26.68 1.32 -2.29
N VAL A 101 -27.00 0.03 -2.37
CA VAL A 101 -28.26 -0.49 -1.80
C VAL A 101 -28.16 -0.61 -0.28
N GLU A 102 -27.29 -1.49 0.21
CA GLU A 102 -27.14 -1.78 1.64
C GLU A 102 -26.71 -0.54 2.42
N GLY A 103 -25.76 0.23 1.88
CA GLY A 103 -25.27 1.46 2.49
C GLY A 103 -26.35 2.53 2.63
N THR A 104 -27.19 2.72 1.60
CA THR A 104 -28.28 3.71 1.66
C THR A 104 -29.30 3.30 2.72
N LEU A 105 -29.63 2.02 2.85
CA LEU A 105 -30.57 1.54 3.87
C LEU A 105 -30.04 1.78 5.29
N ALA A 106 -28.78 1.42 5.55
CA ALA A 106 -28.14 1.62 6.84
C ALA A 106 -28.01 3.11 7.19
N ALA A 107 -27.57 3.93 6.23
CA ALA A 107 -27.48 5.37 6.38
C ALA A 107 -28.85 6.01 6.68
N THR A 108 -29.88 5.61 5.94
CA THR A 108 -31.24 6.15 6.12
C THR A 108 -31.80 5.79 7.49
N ALA A 109 -31.63 4.55 7.93
CA ALA A 109 -32.05 4.12 9.26
C ALA A 109 -31.33 4.90 10.37
N SER A 110 -30.00 5.06 10.24
CA SER A 110 -29.19 5.80 11.21
C SER A 110 -29.56 7.29 11.27
N ALA A 111 -29.74 7.92 10.11
CA ALA A 111 -30.15 9.31 10.01
C ALA A 111 -31.57 9.54 10.56
N ALA A 112 -32.52 8.65 10.26
CA ALA A 112 -33.88 8.71 10.79
C ALA A 112 -33.94 8.60 12.32
N MET A 113 -32.98 7.90 12.94
CA MET A 113 -32.82 7.85 14.40
C MET A 113 -32.16 9.12 14.99
N GLY A 114 -31.82 10.11 14.16
CA GLY A 114 -31.21 11.37 14.58
C GLY A 114 -29.70 11.27 14.83
N ALA A 115 -29.02 10.26 14.27
CA ALA A 115 -27.56 10.14 14.38
C ALA A 115 -26.82 11.31 13.71
N GLY A 116 -25.64 11.63 14.24
CA GLY A 116 -24.71 12.58 13.61
C GLY A 116 -24.05 12.01 12.35
N ILE A 117 -23.56 12.89 11.48
CA ILE A 117 -23.04 12.54 10.14
C ILE A 117 -21.95 11.46 10.17
N ASP A 118 -21.02 11.51 11.12
CA ASP A 118 -19.92 10.52 11.20
C ASP A 118 -20.45 9.12 11.47
N LYS A 119 -21.44 8.99 12.37
CA LYS A 119 -22.09 7.71 12.64
C LYS A 119 -22.88 7.21 11.43
N VAL A 120 -23.61 8.10 10.75
CA VAL A 120 -24.37 7.75 9.53
C VAL A 120 -23.43 7.22 8.44
N ILE A 121 -22.28 7.88 8.23
CA ILE A 121 -21.25 7.43 7.26
C ILE A 121 -20.69 6.06 7.66
N ASN A 122 -20.34 5.87 8.93
CA ASN A 122 -19.79 4.61 9.42
C ASN A 122 -20.79 3.45 9.23
N ASP A 123 -22.06 3.65 9.58
CA ASP A 123 -23.09 2.63 9.42
C ASP A 123 -23.30 2.29 7.93
N ALA A 124 -23.24 3.28 7.04
CA ALA A 124 -23.30 3.07 5.60
C ALA A 124 -22.13 2.22 5.10
N MET A 125 -20.90 2.58 5.49
CA MET A 125 -19.67 1.91 5.06
C MET A 125 -19.57 0.47 5.58
N SER A 126 -20.09 0.20 6.77
CA SER A 126 -20.15 -1.14 7.37
C SER A 126 -21.34 -1.99 6.90
N ALA A 127 -22.24 -1.47 6.05
CA ALA A 127 -23.46 -2.19 5.66
C ALA A 127 -23.20 -3.51 4.92
N LEU A 128 -22.03 -3.67 4.29
CA LEU A 128 -21.63 -4.93 3.65
C LEU A 128 -21.31 -6.04 4.67
N ASP A 129 -20.89 -5.68 5.89
CA ASP A 129 -20.35 -6.62 6.87
C ASP A 129 -21.38 -7.66 7.30
N ALA A 130 -22.64 -7.27 7.46
CA ALA A 130 -23.73 -8.19 7.81
C ALA A 130 -23.92 -9.29 6.74
N LYS A 131 -23.77 -8.93 5.46
CA LYS A 131 -23.86 -9.89 4.35
C LYS A 131 -22.64 -10.81 4.29
N ARG A 132 -21.46 -10.30 4.66
CA ARG A 132 -20.24 -11.10 4.78
C ARG A 132 -20.35 -12.12 5.89
N GLU A 133 -20.81 -11.71 7.07
CA GLU A 133 -21.03 -12.60 8.21
C GLU A 133 -22.01 -13.73 7.87
N GLN A 134 -23.14 -13.42 7.23
CA GLN A 134 -24.12 -14.43 6.79
C GLN A 134 -23.55 -15.43 5.78
N LEU A 135 -22.61 -14.99 4.95
CA LEU A 135 -21.93 -15.83 3.97
C LEU A 135 -20.70 -16.53 4.55
N GLY A 136 -20.38 -16.33 5.83
CA GLY A 136 -19.16 -16.84 6.46
C GLY A 136 -17.88 -16.25 5.87
N LEU A 137 -17.97 -15.10 5.20
CA LEU A 137 -16.84 -14.38 4.67
C LEU A 137 -16.22 -13.54 5.81
N PRO A 138 -14.88 -13.51 5.92
CA PRO A 138 -14.23 -12.65 6.91
C PRO A 138 -14.67 -11.20 6.68
N SER A 139 -15.06 -10.43 7.71
CA SER A 139 -15.34 -8.99 7.56
C SER A 139 -14.11 -8.25 6.97
N PRO A 140 -14.20 -7.05 6.40
CA PRO A 140 -13.02 -6.26 6.00
C PRO A 140 -12.03 -6.08 7.17
N ALA A 141 -12.55 -6.03 8.41
CA ALA A 141 -11.76 -6.09 9.65
C ALA A 141 -11.04 -7.44 9.92
N GLN A 142 -11.31 -8.47 9.11
CA GLN A 142 -10.74 -9.81 9.17
C GLN A 142 -10.20 -10.30 7.81
N ALA A 143 -10.36 -9.55 6.71
CA ALA A 143 -10.07 -9.97 5.33
C ALA A 143 -9.05 -9.09 4.61
N GLY A 144 -8.37 -8.20 5.34
CA GLY A 144 -7.26 -7.42 4.85
C GLY A 144 -6.42 -6.98 6.04
N GLY A 145 -5.21 -7.51 6.15
CA GLY A 145 -4.16 -6.93 6.97
C GLY A 145 -3.79 -5.55 6.43
N VAL A 146 -4.60 -4.56 6.77
CA VAL A 146 -4.14 -3.25 7.19
C VAL A 146 -4.91 -3.04 8.47
N ALA A 147 -4.20 -3.13 9.59
CA ALA A 147 -4.78 -2.84 10.89
C ALA A 147 -5.23 -1.37 10.94
N THR A 148 -6.46 -1.07 10.50
CA THR A 148 -7.22 0.03 11.07
C THR A 148 -7.84 -0.46 12.37
N LYS A 149 -7.04 -0.39 13.43
CA LYS A 149 -7.53 -0.24 14.81
C LYS A 149 -6.83 0.98 15.42
N PRO A 150 -7.52 1.63 16.36
CA PRO A 150 -7.93 3.02 16.25
C PRO A 150 -6.75 3.98 16.38
N ALA A 151 -6.86 5.14 15.71
CA ALA A 151 -6.20 6.35 16.17
C ALA A 151 -6.37 6.41 17.69
N PHE A 152 -5.27 6.47 18.44
CA PHE A 152 -5.30 6.53 19.89
C PHE A 152 -6.29 7.63 20.33
N GLN A 153 -7.47 7.23 20.81
CA GLN A 153 -8.48 8.13 21.39
C GLN A 153 -8.31 8.26 22.92
N ASP A 154 -7.15 7.88 23.46
CA ASP A 154 -6.85 7.93 24.89
C ASP A 154 -5.81 9.00 25.23
N ASN A 155 -5.97 9.58 26.42
CA ASN A 155 -5.16 10.65 27.02
C ASN A 155 -3.67 10.28 27.28
N ASP A 156 -3.26 9.04 26.96
CA ASP A 156 -1.93 8.45 27.23
C ASP A 156 -1.07 8.25 25.98
N ALA A 157 -1.58 8.58 24.78
CA ALA A 157 -0.78 8.50 23.55
C ALA A 157 -0.12 9.86 23.26
N HIS A 158 1.20 9.84 23.13
CA HIS A 158 1.97 11.02 22.76
C HIS A 158 2.25 11.01 21.26
N SER A 159 2.33 12.18 20.64
CA SER A 159 2.65 12.29 19.22
C SER A 159 3.59 13.42 18.93
N ILE A 160 4.38 13.24 17.87
CA ILE A 160 5.25 14.27 17.34
C ILE A 160 5.20 14.29 15.82
N SER A 161 5.16 15.49 15.25
CA SER A 161 5.17 15.70 13.80
C SER A 161 6.51 16.26 13.36
N VAL A 162 7.04 15.73 12.26
CA VAL A 162 8.27 16.17 11.62
C VAL A 162 8.04 16.42 10.13
N VAL A 163 8.78 17.37 9.56
CA VAL A 163 8.76 17.62 8.11
C VAL A 163 9.91 16.85 7.48
N VAL A 164 9.61 16.00 6.50
CA VAL A 164 10.62 15.22 5.79
C VAL A 164 11.36 16.13 4.81
N LYS A 165 12.68 16.25 4.95
CA LYS A 165 13.53 17.10 4.10
C LYS A 165 14.35 16.32 3.05
N ASN A 166 14.30 15.00 3.10
CA ASN A 166 15.00 14.13 2.15
C ASN A 166 14.48 14.39 0.73
N PRO A 167 15.35 14.68 -0.27
CA PRO A 167 14.93 15.03 -1.62
C PRO A 167 13.99 14.02 -2.27
N ASN A 168 14.25 12.73 -2.04
CA ASN A 168 13.46 11.61 -2.56
C ASN A 168 12.44 11.06 -1.54
N GLY A 169 12.16 11.82 -0.46
CA GLY A 169 11.25 11.38 0.60
C GLY A 169 11.78 10.22 1.43
N LEU A 170 10.88 9.48 2.08
CA LEU A 170 11.21 8.36 2.97
C LEU A 170 11.32 7.04 2.19
N HIS A 171 12.30 6.95 1.29
CA HIS A 171 12.58 5.75 0.52
C HIS A 171 13.35 4.69 1.33
N VAL A 172 13.74 3.58 0.69
CA VAL A 172 14.35 2.40 1.32
C VAL A 172 15.43 2.71 2.37
N ARG A 173 16.42 3.57 2.07
CA ARG A 173 17.52 3.87 2.99
C ARG A 173 17.08 4.65 4.26
N PRO A 174 16.44 5.82 4.15
CA PRO A 174 15.96 6.55 5.32
C PRO A 174 14.81 5.81 6.04
N ALA A 175 13.99 5.05 5.31
CA ALA A 175 12.95 4.20 5.90
C ALA A 175 13.53 2.98 6.65
N SER A 176 14.54 2.29 6.12
CA SER A 176 15.25 1.22 6.84
C SER A 176 15.88 1.74 8.13
N ARG A 177 16.45 2.96 8.11
CA ARG A 177 16.98 3.59 9.33
C ARG A 177 15.87 3.89 10.34
N LEU A 178 14.74 4.40 9.88
CA LEU A 178 13.56 4.61 10.71
C LEU A 178 13.10 3.31 11.37
N VAL A 179 12.87 2.26 10.59
CA VAL A 179 12.48 0.93 11.08
C VAL A 179 13.48 0.39 12.09
N SER A 180 14.78 0.39 11.75
CA SER A 180 15.84 -0.15 12.61
C SER A 180 15.97 0.57 13.95
N THR A 181 15.65 1.86 13.99
CA THR A 181 15.72 2.67 15.21
C THR A 181 14.47 2.46 16.04
N LEU A 182 13.29 2.44 15.42
CA LEU A 182 12.02 2.34 16.14
C LEU A 182 11.74 0.91 16.64
N SER A 183 12.16 -0.13 15.91
CA SER A 183 11.95 -1.53 16.32
C SER A 183 12.62 -1.91 17.64
N GLY A 184 13.59 -1.12 18.11
CA GLY A 184 14.28 -1.32 19.39
C GLY A 184 13.47 -0.92 20.63
N PHE A 185 12.36 -0.20 20.47
CA PHE A 185 11.56 0.32 21.58
C PHE A 185 10.33 -0.54 21.88
N ARG A 186 10.04 -0.75 23.17
CA ARG A 186 8.82 -1.39 23.66
C ARG A 186 7.70 -0.35 23.75
N ALA A 187 7.16 0.02 22.60
CA ALA A 187 6.02 0.94 22.50
C ALA A 187 5.12 0.54 21.32
N ASP A 188 3.81 0.70 21.51
CA ASP A 188 2.84 0.63 20.41
C ASP A 188 2.97 1.92 19.61
N MET A 189 3.30 1.82 18.32
CA MET A 189 3.60 2.98 17.49
C MET A 189 2.82 2.97 16.18
N LEU A 190 2.39 4.14 15.75
CA LEU A 190 1.74 4.38 14.45
C LEU A 190 2.40 5.56 13.76
N LEU A 191 2.72 5.39 12.50
CA LEU A 191 3.25 6.42 11.61
C LEU A 191 2.13 6.90 10.68
N GLU A 192 1.81 8.18 10.74
CA GLU A 192 0.70 8.79 10.03
C GLU A 192 1.17 9.83 9.01
N LYS A 193 0.62 9.75 7.79
CA LYS A 193 0.70 10.79 6.76
C LYS A 193 -0.70 11.04 6.19
N ASN A 194 -1.17 12.29 6.26
CA ASN A 194 -2.45 12.72 5.68
C ASN A 194 -3.64 11.80 6.05
N GLY A 195 -3.69 11.34 7.31
CA GLY A 195 -4.73 10.45 7.83
C GLY A 195 -4.55 8.96 7.50
N LYS A 196 -3.54 8.57 6.70
CA LYS A 196 -3.15 7.17 6.52
C LYS A 196 -2.15 6.78 7.61
N CYS A 197 -2.42 5.70 8.34
CA CYS A 197 -1.55 5.18 9.40
C CYS A 197 -0.97 3.83 9.01
N VAL A 198 0.30 3.62 9.33
CA VAL A 198 1.01 2.33 9.21
C VAL A 198 1.83 2.07 10.45
N THR A 199 2.26 0.82 10.65
CA THR A 199 3.21 0.51 11.72
C THR A 199 4.64 0.84 11.26
N PRO A 200 5.49 1.41 12.13
CA PRO A 200 6.83 1.83 11.76
C PRO A 200 7.86 0.68 11.72
N ASP A 201 7.42 -0.57 11.90
CA ASP A 201 8.22 -1.79 11.82
C ASP A 201 8.24 -2.40 10.41
N SER A 202 7.25 -2.08 9.57
CA SER A 202 7.20 -2.54 8.18
C SER A 202 7.73 -1.49 7.21
N LEU A 203 8.88 -1.80 6.60
CA LEU A 203 9.43 -1.01 5.51
C LEU A 203 8.49 -0.95 4.29
N ASN A 204 7.77 -2.04 4.00
CA ASN A 204 6.82 -2.11 2.91
C ASN A 204 5.67 -1.12 3.14
N GLN A 205 5.07 -1.11 4.33
CA GLN A 205 3.99 -0.17 4.65
C GLN A 205 4.44 1.30 4.62
N ILE A 206 5.65 1.58 5.13
CA ILE A 206 6.23 2.94 5.06
C ILE A 206 6.43 3.40 3.61
N ALA A 207 6.88 2.51 2.72
CA ALA A 207 7.01 2.84 1.31
C ALA A 207 5.65 3.14 0.66
N LEU A 208 4.62 2.38 1.01
CA LEU A 208 3.24 2.55 0.52
C LEU A 208 2.55 3.82 1.04
N LEU A 209 3.02 4.41 2.16
CA LEU A 209 2.60 5.76 2.57
C LEU A 209 3.05 6.86 1.60
N GLN A 210 4.03 6.58 0.74
CA GLN A 210 4.56 7.50 -0.28
C GLN A 210 5.01 8.84 0.31
N VAL A 211 5.71 8.84 1.44
CA VAL A 211 6.16 10.09 2.10
C VAL A 211 7.20 10.81 1.23
N ARG A 212 6.90 12.03 0.81
CA ARG A 212 7.71 12.88 -0.09
C ARG A 212 8.45 13.97 0.68
N CYS A 213 9.37 14.64 -0.01
CA CYS A 213 9.98 15.86 0.49
C CYS A 213 8.90 16.91 0.81
N ASN A 214 9.03 17.56 1.96
CA ASN A 214 8.10 18.53 2.56
C ASN A 214 6.78 17.96 3.09
N ASP A 215 6.57 16.64 3.05
CA ASP A 215 5.43 16.05 3.75
C ASP A 215 5.60 16.13 5.26
N THR A 216 4.47 16.27 5.96
CA THR A 216 4.41 16.14 7.42
C THR A 216 4.14 14.70 7.79
N LEU A 217 5.03 14.13 8.59
CA LEU A 217 4.94 12.78 9.11
C LEU A 217 4.74 12.83 10.61
N ARG A 218 3.67 12.20 11.12
CA ARG A 218 3.35 12.16 12.55
C ARG A 218 3.64 10.76 13.09
N LEU A 219 4.51 10.66 14.09
CA LEU A 219 4.66 9.43 14.88
C LEU A 219 3.78 9.56 16.12
N ILE A 220 2.97 8.56 16.37
CA ILE A 220 2.12 8.42 17.55
C ILE A 220 2.63 7.20 18.31
N ALA A 221 2.90 7.34 19.61
CA ALA A 221 3.44 6.28 20.43
C ALA A 221 2.70 6.17 21.76
N LYS A 222 2.54 4.93 22.24
CA LYS A 222 1.99 4.59 23.56
C LYS A 222 2.81 3.47 24.19
N GLY A 223 2.95 3.50 25.52
CA GLY A 223 3.67 2.48 26.28
C GLY A 223 4.88 3.02 27.03
N GLU A 224 5.60 2.12 27.70
CA GLU A 224 6.67 2.47 28.65
C GLU A 224 7.81 3.28 28.00
N GLN A 225 8.11 3.01 26.73
CA GLN A 225 9.18 3.70 25.99
C GLN A 225 8.65 4.68 24.92
N ALA A 226 7.40 5.15 25.03
CA ALA A 226 6.81 6.05 24.05
C ALA A 226 7.60 7.36 23.88
N ASP A 227 7.98 8.01 24.99
CA ASP A 227 8.71 9.28 24.95
C ASP A 227 10.13 9.12 24.37
N GLU A 228 10.79 8.00 24.68
CA GLU A 228 12.12 7.66 24.14
C GLU A 228 12.05 7.44 22.63
N ALA A 229 11.04 6.71 22.15
CA ALA A 229 10.81 6.47 20.73
C ALA A 229 10.50 7.77 19.97
N LEU A 230 9.67 8.66 20.54
CA LEU A 230 9.36 9.96 19.95
C LEU A 230 10.59 10.88 19.90
N ALA A 231 11.45 10.84 20.93
CA ALA A 231 12.71 11.57 20.94
C ALA A 231 13.68 11.06 19.87
N ALA A 232 13.82 9.74 19.74
CA ALA A 232 14.64 9.11 18.71
C ALA A 232 14.14 9.45 17.30
N PHE A 233 12.83 9.42 17.08
CA PHE A 233 12.22 9.83 15.81
C PHE A 233 12.49 11.30 15.47
N LYS A 234 12.39 12.20 16.45
CA LYS A 234 12.72 13.62 16.27
C LYS A 234 14.19 13.82 15.90
N GLN A 235 15.08 13.07 16.54
CA GLN A 235 16.51 13.11 16.26
C GLN A 235 16.79 12.62 14.83
N LEU A 236 16.20 11.49 14.42
CA LEU A 236 16.30 10.99 13.06
C LEU A 236 15.86 12.03 12.04
N ALA A 237 14.73 12.71 12.26
CA ALA A 237 14.27 13.76 11.35
C ALA A 237 15.24 14.95 11.28
N THR A 238 15.91 15.29 12.38
CA THR A 238 16.92 16.35 12.43
C THR A 238 18.19 15.96 11.66
N GLU A 239 18.53 14.68 11.68
CA GLU A 239 19.63 14.08 10.94
C GLU A 239 19.23 13.65 9.50
N ASN A 240 18.06 14.10 9.02
CA ASN A 240 17.49 13.77 7.71
C ASN A 240 17.45 12.26 7.45
N PHE A 241 17.08 11.51 8.48
CA PHE A 241 17.03 10.04 8.48
C PHE A 241 18.34 9.41 8.00
N GLY A 242 19.46 10.08 8.23
CA GLY A 242 20.78 9.58 7.87
C GLY A 242 21.30 9.92 6.48
N GLU A 243 20.62 10.79 5.75
CA GLU A 243 21.07 11.27 4.45
C GLU A 243 21.73 12.65 4.54
N SER A 244 22.78 12.84 3.73
CA SER A 244 23.38 14.16 3.55
C SER A 244 22.50 14.97 2.61
N VAL A 245 21.97 16.10 3.07
CA VAL A 245 21.11 17.04 2.29
C VAL A 245 21.93 17.88 1.31
N GLU A 246 23.25 17.73 1.31
CA GLU A 246 24.06 18.31 0.24
C GLU A 246 23.76 17.57 -1.06
N GLU A 247 23.11 18.28 -1.98
CA GLU A 247 23.12 17.95 -3.40
C GLU A 247 24.57 17.67 -3.80
N THR A 248 24.92 16.40 -3.86
CA THR A 248 25.94 16.03 -4.83
C THR A 248 25.16 15.96 -6.13
N PRO A 249 25.31 16.90 -7.09
CA PRO A 249 24.92 16.58 -8.45
C PRO A 249 25.63 15.27 -8.73
N ALA A 250 24.90 14.29 -9.26
CA ALA A 250 25.47 13.02 -9.65
C ALA A 250 26.80 13.31 -10.35
N SER A 251 27.91 13.15 -9.62
CA SER A 251 29.22 13.12 -10.22
C SER A 251 29.26 11.72 -10.81
N SER A 252 28.50 11.57 -11.90
CA SER A 252 28.99 10.83 -13.02
C SER A 252 30.32 11.49 -13.36
N THR A 253 31.38 11.05 -12.69
CA THR A 253 32.59 10.75 -13.43
C THR A 253 32.10 9.79 -14.51
N ALA A 254 31.73 10.38 -15.65
CA ALA A 254 31.41 9.67 -16.87
C ALA A 254 32.68 8.91 -17.20
N ARG A 255 32.80 7.71 -16.63
CA ARG A 255 33.89 6.81 -16.89
C ARG A 255 33.66 6.43 -18.34
N GLN A 256 34.54 6.92 -19.21
CA GLN A 256 34.47 6.67 -20.65
C GLN A 256 34.26 5.17 -20.84
N LEU A 257 33.05 4.81 -21.25
CA LEU A 257 32.76 3.45 -21.66
C LEU A 257 33.68 3.17 -22.85
N PRO A 258 34.42 2.06 -22.86
CA PRO A 258 35.24 1.71 -24.02
C PRO A 258 34.34 1.69 -25.27
N ALA A 259 34.77 2.38 -26.32
CA ALA A 259 33.99 2.52 -27.56
C ALA A 259 33.68 1.16 -28.23
N GLN A 260 34.46 0.13 -27.91
CA GLN A 260 34.29 -1.22 -28.39
C GLN A 260 34.76 -2.22 -27.33
N VAL A 261 33.96 -3.27 -27.10
CA VAL A 261 34.31 -4.42 -26.24
C VAL A 261 34.07 -5.68 -27.06
N SER A 262 35.10 -6.52 -27.22
CA SER A 262 35.02 -7.83 -27.86
C SER A 262 35.25 -8.93 -26.84
N GLY A 263 34.41 -9.97 -26.85
CA GLY A 263 34.54 -11.09 -25.91
C GLY A 263 33.37 -12.06 -25.96
N VAL A 264 33.44 -13.09 -25.10
CA VAL A 264 32.39 -14.11 -24.98
C VAL A 264 31.21 -13.55 -24.18
N VAL A 265 30.04 -13.54 -24.80
CA VAL A 265 28.77 -13.15 -24.19
C VAL A 265 28.17 -14.33 -23.42
N PHE A 266 27.99 -14.16 -22.12
CA PHE A 266 27.19 -15.02 -21.26
C PHE A 266 25.80 -14.41 -21.11
N CYS A 267 24.78 -15.10 -21.64
CA CYS A 267 23.40 -14.76 -21.37
C CYS A 267 22.98 -15.44 -20.05
N TYR A 268 22.69 -14.63 -19.04
CA TYR A 268 22.10 -15.12 -17.80
C TYR A 268 20.58 -15.12 -17.94
N SER A 269 20.00 -16.31 -18.01
CA SER A 269 18.56 -16.53 -17.95
C SER A 269 18.22 -17.13 -16.58
N PRO A 270 17.59 -16.37 -15.67
CA PRO A 270 17.05 -16.94 -14.45
C PRO A 270 15.93 -17.92 -14.85
N ALA A 271 16.10 -19.20 -14.53
CA ALA A 271 15.03 -20.17 -14.69
C ALA A 271 14.03 -19.95 -13.55
N ALA A 272 12.77 -19.63 -13.88
CA ALA A 272 11.69 -19.75 -12.92
C ALA A 272 11.52 -21.25 -12.63
N PRO A 273 11.64 -21.70 -11.37
CA PRO A 273 11.44 -23.10 -11.05
C PRO A 273 10.01 -23.51 -11.45
N ASP A 274 9.91 -24.64 -12.14
CA ASP A 274 8.63 -25.22 -12.54
C ASP A 274 7.94 -25.78 -11.29
N VAL A 275 6.86 -25.12 -10.88
CA VAL A 275 6.13 -25.48 -9.67
C VAL A 275 5.09 -26.51 -10.08
N ALA A 276 5.46 -27.79 -10.07
CA ALA A 276 4.48 -28.85 -10.22
C ALA A 276 3.49 -28.80 -9.03
N ASN A 277 2.18 -28.76 -9.30
CA ASN A 277 1.15 -28.82 -8.27
C ASN A 277 0.88 -30.28 -7.88
N PRO A 278 1.33 -30.77 -6.70
CA PRO A 278 0.98 -32.09 -6.22
C PRO A 278 -0.52 -32.14 -5.88
N THR A 279 -1.07 -33.35 -5.91
CA THR A 279 -2.48 -33.63 -5.62
C THR A 279 -2.87 -33.38 -4.16
N THR A 280 -1.88 -33.27 -3.25
CA THR A 280 -2.07 -33.00 -1.83
C THR A 280 -0.92 -32.13 -1.30
N VAL A 281 -1.27 -31.03 -0.61
CA VAL A 281 -0.31 -30.09 0.00
C VAL A 281 -0.35 -30.23 1.52
N ASN A 282 0.81 -30.41 2.15
CA ASN A 282 0.96 -30.44 3.60
C ASN A 282 1.32 -29.04 4.11
N LEU A 283 0.33 -28.30 4.62
CA LEU A 283 0.50 -26.89 4.99
C LEU A 283 1.63 -26.65 6.02
N PRO A 284 1.72 -27.36 7.16
CA PRO A 284 2.85 -27.21 8.08
C PRO A 284 4.23 -27.38 7.44
N GLU A 285 4.36 -28.34 6.53
CA GLU A 285 5.63 -28.62 5.84
C GLU A 285 6.00 -27.50 4.86
N GLU A 286 5.03 -27.01 4.08
CA GLU A 286 5.23 -25.89 3.16
C GLU A 286 5.56 -24.58 3.89
N GLN A 287 4.90 -24.31 5.02
CA GLN A 287 5.21 -23.17 5.88
C GLN A 287 6.66 -23.24 6.40
N GLN A 288 7.08 -24.40 6.90
CA GLN A 288 8.46 -24.61 7.36
C GLN A 288 9.50 -24.47 6.23
N ARG A 289 9.17 -24.96 5.03
CA ARG A 289 10.01 -24.79 3.83
C ARG A 289 10.16 -23.32 3.47
N LEU A 290 9.07 -22.56 3.47
CA LEU A 290 9.12 -21.12 3.22
C LEU A 290 9.95 -20.38 4.26
N GLN A 291 9.70 -20.63 5.55
CA GLN A 291 10.45 -19.99 6.63
C GLN A 291 11.96 -20.26 6.52
N THR A 292 12.33 -21.49 6.15
CA THR A 292 13.74 -21.86 5.93
C THR A 292 14.34 -21.11 4.74
N ALA A 293 13.61 -21.01 3.63
CA ALA A 293 14.07 -20.32 2.43
C ALA A 293 14.19 -18.80 2.63
N ILE A 294 13.27 -18.18 3.38
CA ILE A 294 13.37 -16.76 3.77
C ILE A 294 14.64 -16.55 4.60
N ARG A 295 14.87 -17.36 5.63
CA ARG A 295 16.09 -17.27 6.46
C ARG A 295 17.37 -17.38 5.63
N GLN A 296 17.44 -18.35 4.72
CA GLN A 296 18.60 -18.50 3.82
C GLN A 296 18.78 -17.30 2.88
N THR A 297 17.69 -16.68 2.44
CA THR A 297 17.73 -15.47 1.62
C THR A 297 18.26 -14.29 2.43
N LEU A 298 17.83 -14.13 3.69
CA LEU A 298 18.31 -13.11 4.61
C LEU A 298 19.81 -13.28 4.90
N ASP A 299 20.26 -14.50 5.17
CA ASP A 299 21.69 -14.83 5.38
C ASP A 299 22.54 -14.42 4.17
N ASP A 300 22.04 -14.70 2.96
CA ASP A 300 22.74 -14.33 1.74
C ASP A 300 22.79 -12.81 1.51
N LEU A 301 21.73 -12.07 1.85
CA LEU A 301 21.70 -10.61 1.76
C LEU A 301 22.65 -9.98 2.79
N ASN A 302 22.77 -10.57 3.98
CA ASN A 302 23.76 -10.15 4.98
C ASN A 302 25.18 -10.38 4.47
N ALA A 303 25.47 -11.55 3.89
CA ALA A 303 26.79 -11.83 3.30
C ALA A 303 27.14 -10.86 2.16
N LEU A 304 26.16 -10.49 1.32
CA LEU A 304 26.34 -9.48 0.27
C LEU A 304 26.57 -8.08 0.85
N THR A 305 25.88 -7.73 1.93
CA THR A 305 26.07 -6.47 2.66
C THR A 305 27.52 -6.37 3.16
N THR A 306 28.00 -7.35 3.92
CA THR A 306 29.38 -7.38 4.43
C THR A 306 30.40 -7.34 3.29
N LEU A 307 30.20 -8.12 2.22
CA LEU A 307 31.08 -8.09 1.06
C LEU A 307 31.13 -6.71 0.40
N ALA A 308 30.00 -6.02 0.33
CA ALA A 308 29.89 -4.71 -0.27
C ALA A 308 30.56 -3.61 0.57
N GLU A 309 30.46 -3.69 1.90
CA GLU A 309 31.18 -2.82 2.82
C GLU A 309 32.70 -3.01 2.71
N GLU A 310 33.16 -4.27 2.70
CA GLU A 310 34.59 -4.59 2.67
C GLU A 310 35.27 -4.27 1.34
N LYS A 311 34.62 -4.59 0.21
CA LYS A 311 35.27 -4.56 -1.11
C LYS A 311 34.86 -3.39 -1.99
N TYR A 312 33.79 -2.68 -1.65
CA TYR A 312 33.22 -1.66 -2.52
C TYR A 312 32.98 -0.34 -1.79
N SER A 313 31.78 -0.12 -1.24
CA SER A 313 31.39 1.14 -0.62
C SER A 313 30.17 0.99 0.26
N ALA A 314 30.07 1.81 1.31
CA ALA A 314 28.91 1.87 2.19
C ALA A 314 27.58 2.10 1.44
N ASP A 315 27.58 2.90 0.37
CA ASP A 315 26.37 3.13 -0.44
C ASP A 315 25.90 1.88 -1.18
N LEU A 316 26.83 0.99 -1.57
CA LEU A 316 26.48 -0.27 -2.24
C LEU A 316 25.96 -1.28 -1.21
N ALA A 317 26.56 -1.30 -0.02
CA ALA A 317 26.09 -2.14 1.10
C ALA A 317 24.68 -1.76 1.55
N ALA A 318 24.37 -0.46 1.57
CA ALA A 318 23.04 0.05 1.92
C ALA A 318 21.92 -0.50 1.01
N ILE A 319 22.23 -0.87 -0.24
CA ILE A 319 21.25 -1.51 -1.13
C ILE A 319 20.83 -2.88 -0.59
N PHE A 320 21.81 -3.74 -0.28
CA PHE A 320 21.55 -5.10 0.22
C PHE A 320 20.98 -5.10 1.64
N SER A 321 21.41 -4.15 2.48
CA SER A 321 20.80 -3.93 3.79
C SER A 321 19.32 -3.53 3.66
N GLY A 322 18.98 -2.68 2.68
CA GLY A 322 17.58 -2.35 2.36
C GLY A 322 16.77 -3.57 1.90
N HIS A 323 17.34 -4.41 1.03
CA HIS A 323 16.70 -5.67 0.62
C HIS A 323 16.45 -6.61 1.80
N HIS A 324 17.40 -6.68 2.74
CA HIS A 324 17.23 -7.45 3.96
C HIS A 324 16.03 -6.93 4.77
N THR A 325 15.95 -5.62 5.01
CA THR A 325 14.81 -5.04 5.74
C THR A 325 13.48 -5.27 5.03
N LEU A 326 13.44 -5.23 3.69
CA LEU A 326 12.22 -5.52 2.92
C LEU A 326 11.73 -6.96 3.12
N LEU A 327 12.65 -7.92 3.18
CA LEU A 327 12.34 -9.35 3.31
C LEU A 327 12.08 -9.77 4.76
N ASP A 328 12.72 -9.13 5.74
CA ASP A 328 12.58 -9.45 7.17
C ASP A 328 11.26 -8.94 7.77
N ASP A 329 10.35 -8.45 6.92
CA ASP A 329 9.00 -8.05 7.29
C ASP A 329 8.14 -9.30 7.60
N PRO A 330 7.69 -9.49 8.86
CA PRO A 330 6.91 -10.66 9.25
C PRO A 330 5.58 -10.77 8.50
N GLU A 331 5.01 -9.65 8.04
CA GLU A 331 3.75 -9.61 7.32
C GLU A 331 3.81 -10.41 6.01
N LEU A 332 4.95 -10.38 5.31
CA LEU A 332 5.12 -11.12 4.06
C LEU A 332 5.00 -12.64 4.26
N TYR A 333 5.56 -13.15 5.35
CA TYR A 333 5.46 -14.57 5.69
C TYR A 333 4.03 -14.94 6.09
N GLU A 334 3.36 -14.09 6.87
CA GLU A 334 1.97 -14.30 7.28
C GLU A 334 1.02 -14.31 6.08
N MET A 335 1.13 -13.32 5.18
CA MET A 335 0.37 -13.26 3.93
C MET A 335 0.59 -14.52 3.08
N ALA A 336 1.84 -15.01 2.98
CA ALA A 336 2.12 -16.23 2.23
C ALA A 336 1.48 -17.46 2.90
N CYS A 337 1.48 -17.54 4.22
CA CYS A 337 0.79 -18.61 4.97
C CYS A 337 -0.73 -18.59 4.75
N GLU A 338 -1.33 -17.41 4.67
CA GLU A 338 -2.75 -17.24 4.35
C GLU A 338 -3.05 -17.72 2.93
N VAL A 339 -2.27 -17.28 1.93
CA VAL A 339 -2.43 -17.72 0.54
C VAL A 339 -2.29 -19.25 0.42
N MET A 340 -1.35 -19.86 1.14
CA MET A 340 -1.22 -21.32 1.18
C MET A 340 -2.48 -21.98 1.74
N ARG A 341 -3.03 -21.45 2.85
CA ARG A 341 -4.24 -21.97 3.50
C ARG A 341 -5.46 -21.86 2.59
N ASP A 342 -5.69 -20.69 2.02
CA ASP A 342 -6.89 -20.38 1.25
C ASP A 342 -6.91 -21.09 -0.10
N LYS A 343 -5.77 -21.13 -0.79
CA LYS A 343 -5.66 -21.73 -2.12
C LYS A 343 -5.19 -23.18 -2.08
N SER A 344 -4.91 -23.72 -0.88
CA SER A 344 -4.33 -25.06 -0.69
C SER A 344 -3.14 -25.31 -1.62
N CYS A 345 -2.21 -24.34 -1.67
CA CYS A 345 -1.12 -24.31 -2.63
C CYS A 345 0.26 -24.40 -1.95
N ARG A 346 1.30 -24.69 -2.74
CA ARG A 346 2.68 -24.81 -2.25
C ARG A 346 3.30 -23.47 -1.88
N ALA A 347 4.39 -23.52 -1.12
CA ALA A 347 5.17 -22.35 -0.72
C ALA A 347 5.63 -21.49 -1.90
N GLU A 348 6.07 -22.10 -3.01
CA GLU A 348 6.54 -21.37 -4.18
C GLU A 348 5.42 -20.54 -4.84
N THR A 349 4.22 -21.11 -4.93
CA THR A 349 3.04 -20.44 -5.52
C THR A 349 2.54 -19.31 -4.63
N ALA A 350 2.44 -19.56 -3.32
CA ALA A 350 2.01 -18.55 -2.37
C ALA A 350 3.00 -17.38 -2.30
N TRP A 351 4.29 -17.67 -2.18
CA TRP A 351 5.34 -16.65 -2.12
C TRP A 351 5.39 -15.80 -3.39
N ARG A 352 5.25 -16.44 -4.56
CA ARG A 352 5.16 -15.72 -5.84
C ARG A 352 3.95 -14.81 -5.88
N SER A 353 2.77 -15.27 -5.46
CA SER A 353 1.56 -14.44 -5.42
C SER A 353 1.78 -13.19 -4.56
N VAL A 354 2.30 -13.36 -3.34
CA VAL A 354 2.50 -12.25 -2.40
C VAL A 354 3.49 -11.21 -2.95
N LEU A 355 4.64 -11.66 -3.49
CA LEU A 355 5.64 -10.72 -4.01
C LEU A 355 5.28 -10.15 -5.38
N ASP A 356 4.52 -10.85 -6.22
CA ASP A 356 3.97 -10.28 -7.46
C ASP A 356 2.98 -9.16 -7.12
N ASP A 357 2.10 -9.37 -6.14
CA ASP A 357 1.15 -8.36 -5.67
C ASP A 357 1.90 -7.15 -5.08
N LEU A 358 2.91 -7.38 -4.24
CA LEU A 358 3.75 -6.30 -3.69
C LEU A 358 4.49 -5.53 -4.79
N ARG A 359 5.10 -6.24 -5.75
CA ARG A 359 5.77 -5.64 -6.89
C ARG A 359 4.84 -4.74 -7.68
N ASP A 360 3.61 -5.17 -7.91
CA ASP A 360 2.64 -4.42 -8.68
C ASP A 360 2.14 -3.18 -7.90
N GLN A 361 2.03 -3.26 -6.57
CA GLN A 361 1.81 -2.07 -5.72
C GLN A 361 2.95 -1.05 -5.86
N TYR A 362 4.21 -1.49 -5.82
CA TYR A 362 5.36 -0.60 -6.04
C TYR A 362 5.34 0.06 -7.43
N ARG A 363 4.94 -0.68 -8.48
CA ARG A 363 4.82 -0.14 -9.84
C ARG A 363 3.73 0.93 -9.97
N GLN A 364 2.71 0.91 -9.11
CA GLN A 364 1.60 1.85 -9.12
C GLN A 364 1.85 3.10 -8.27
N LEU A 365 3.00 3.21 -7.59
CA LEU A 365 3.35 4.42 -6.84
C LEU A 365 3.56 5.60 -7.78
N ASP A 366 3.31 6.82 -7.32
CA ASP A 366 3.42 8.01 -8.16
C ASP A 366 4.87 8.44 -8.45
N ASP A 367 5.81 8.02 -7.60
CA ASP A 367 7.20 8.43 -7.65
C ASP A 367 8.05 7.45 -8.47
N ALA A 368 8.70 7.95 -9.53
CA ALA A 368 9.47 7.11 -10.46
C ALA A 368 10.66 6.40 -9.81
N TYR A 369 11.26 6.97 -8.77
CA TYR A 369 12.36 6.36 -8.04
C TYR A 369 11.86 5.22 -7.15
N LEU A 370 10.73 5.40 -6.46
CA LEU A 370 10.06 4.35 -5.70
C LEU A 370 9.51 3.24 -6.61
N GLN A 371 8.92 3.60 -7.76
CA GLN A 371 8.49 2.62 -8.76
C GLN A 371 9.64 1.68 -9.14
N ALA A 372 10.82 2.22 -9.45
CA ALA A 372 11.99 1.42 -9.85
C ALA A 372 12.44 0.39 -8.80
N ARG A 373 11.96 0.48 -7.55
CA ARG A 373 12.21 -0.52 -6.49
C ARG A 373 11.45 -1.83 -6.70
N TYR A 374 10.50 -1.91 -7.63
CA TYR A 374 9.90 -3.20 -8.02
C TYR A 374 10.98 -4.24 -8.43
N ILE A 375 12.12 -3.78 -8.96
CA ILE A 375 13.26 -4.62 -9.35
C ILE A 375 13.88 -5.32 -8.13
N ASP A 376 13.85 -4.68 -6.97
CA ASP A 376 14.34 -5.27 -5.73
C ASP A 376 13.43 -6.39 -5.25
N ILE A 377 12.11 -6.19 -5.36
CA ILE A 377 11.11 -7.21 -5.04
C ILE A 377 11.27 -8.42 -5.97
N ASP A 378 11.51 -8.18 -7.26
CA ASP A 378 11.83 -9.25 -8.21
C ASP A 378 13.12 -10.00 -7.81
N ASP A 379 14.18 -9.32 -7.37
CA ASP A 379 15.41 -9.98 -6.92
C ASP A 379 15.16 -10.88 -5.70
N ILE A 380 14.49 -10.35 -4.67
CA ILE A 380 14.10 -11.09 -3.46
C ILE A 380 13.27 -12.32 -3.83
N LEU A 381 12.25 -12.16 -4.69
CA LEU A 381 11.40 -13.25 -5.16
C LEU A 381 12.22 -14.37 -5.81
N HIS A 382 13.06 -14.03 -6.77
CA HIS A 382 13.86 -15.04 -7.48
C HIS A 382 14.86 -15.71 -6.55
N ARG A 383 15.41 -14.97 -5.58
CA ARG A 383 16.38 -15.48 -4.61
C ARG A 383 15.74 -16.49 -3.65
N THR A 384 14.58 -16.17 -3.09
CA THR A 384 13.84 -17.07 -2.20
C THR A 384 13.30 -18.29 -2.93
N LEU A 385 12.80 -18.13 -4.17
CA LEU A 385 12.34 -19.26 -4.99
C LEU A 385 13.46 -20.28 -5.28
N ARG A 386 14.73 -19.84 -5.40
CA ARG A 386 15.87 -20.76 -5.56
C ARG A 386 16.10 -21.64 -4.35
N HIS A 387 16.04 -21.04 -3.16
CA HIS A 387 16.16 -21.76 -1.90
C HIS A 387 15.00 -22.75 -1.72
N LEU A 388 13.77 -22.32 -2.01
CA LEU A 388 12.59 -23.20 -1.99
C LEU A 388 12.71 -24.40 -2.93
N SER A 389 13.30 -24.20 -4.10
CA SER A 389 13.45 -25.23 -5.13
C SER A 389 14.69 -26.11 -4.95
N GLY A 390 15.54 -25.82 -3.96
CA GLY A 390 16.83 -26.51 -3.77
C GLY A 390 17.83 -26.31 -4.91
N ILE A 391 17.59 -25.33 -5.81
CA ILE A 391 18.44 -25.07 -6.97
C ILE A 391 19.64 -24.24 -6.50
N ASN A 392 20.68 -24.93 -6.02
CA ASN A 392 21.97 -24.30 -5.74
C ASN A 392 22.78 -24.18 -7.04
N ARG A 393 22.50 -23.15 -7.85
CA ARG A 393 23.39 -22.77 -8.95
C ARG A 393 24.32 -21.65 -8.49
N ALA A 394 25.48 -22.03 -7.96
CA ALA A 394 26.63 -21.14 -8.03
C ALA A 394 26.86 -20.77 -9.50
N LEU A 395 27.16 -19.49 -9.78
CA LEU A 395 27.75 -19.11 -11.07
C LEU A 395 29.08 -19.86 -11.18
N ALA A 396 29.07 -21.00 -11.86
CA ALA A 396 30.26 -21.80 -12.07
C ALA A 396 31.30 -20.96 -12.84
N GLY A 397 32.39 -20.60 -12.16
CA GLY A 397 33.67 -20.32 -12.80
C GLY A 397 33.80 -19.01 -13.59
N ILE A 398 33.32 -17.86 -13.09
CA ILE A 398 33.87 -16.56 -13.55
C ILE A 398 35.08 -16.19 -12.69
N HIS A 399 36.19 -16.92 -12.87
CA HIS A 399 37.51 -16.41 -12.48
C HIS A 399 37.85 -15.25 -13.43
N ALA A 400 37.83 -14.02 -12.92
CA ALA A 400 38.35 -12.88 -13.65
C ALA A 400 39.88 -12.88 -13.52
N PRO A 401 40.65 -12.64 -14.60
CA PRO A 401 42.04 -12.26 -14.46
C PRO A 401 42.11 -10.98 -13.62
N ASP A 402 43.18 -10.88 -12.85
CA ASP A 402 43.47 -9.85 -11.86
C ASP A 402 43.61 -8.47 -12.52
N TYR A 403 42.49 -7.83 -12.84
CA TYR A 403 42.46 -6.44 -13.29
C TYR A 403 42.15 -5.54 -12.10
N ARG A 404 43.19 -4.85 -11.62
CA ARG A 404 43.08 -3.68 -10.73
C ARG A 404 42.25 -2.60 -11.42
N GLY A 405 40.93 -2.67 -11.30
CA GLY A 405 40.07 -1.65 -11.87
C GLY A 405 38.60 -2.04 -11.91
N GLY A 406 37.85 -1.68 -10.86
CA GLY A 406 36.45 -1.27 -11.00
C GLY A 406 35.38 -2.36 -11.10
N ARG A 407 34.86 -2.74 -9.93
CA ARG A 407 33.45 -3.06 -9.58
C ARG A 407 32.62 -3.96 -10.53
N LYS A 408 32.27 -5.13 -10.01
CA LYS A 408 31.12 -5.93 -10.47
C LYS A 408 29.85 -5.38 -9.81
N TYR A 409 29.02 -4.67 -10.58
CA TYR A 409 27.62 -4.42 -10.24
C TYR A 409 26.78 -5.57 -10.79
N LEU A 410 25.88 -6.14 -10.00
CA LEU A 410 24.90 -7.14 -10.46
C LEU A 410 23.49 -6.69 -10.10
N PRO A 411 22.75 -6.06 -11.03
CA PRO A 411 21.30 -6.16 -11.08
C PRO A 411 20.88 -7.27 -12.05
N VAL A 412 19.70 -7.81 -11.77
CA VAL A 412 19.01 -8.88 -12.49
C VAL A 412 18.76 -8.47 -13.94
N HIS A 413 19.12 -9.34 -14.89
CA HIS A 413 19.09 -9.15 -16.35
C HIS A 413 20.17 -8.27 -16.97
N ARG A 414 21.43 -8.75 -17.06
CA ARG A 414 22.31 -8.38 -18.19
C ARG A 414 23.31 -9.47 -18.60
N VAL A 415 23.64 -9.42 -19.89
CA VAL A 415 24.71 -10.17 -20.56
C VAL A 415 26.08 -9.80 -19.97
N ALA A 416 26.87 -10.79 -19.57
CA ALA A 416 28.26 -10.57 -19.15
C ALA A 416 29.21 -10.86 -20.33
N VAL A 417 30.14 -9.96 -20.62
CA VAL A 417 31.16 -10.18 -21.67
C VAL A 417 32.49 -10.51 -21.02
N ARG A 418 33.07 -11.67 -21.32
CA ARG A 418 34.46 -12.01 -20.94
C ARG A 418 35.39 -11.56 -22.08
N PRO A 419 36.28 -10.57 -21.86
CA PRO A 419 37.27 -10.19 -22.87
C PRO A 419 38.15 -11.41 -23.18
N THR A 420 38.44 -11.63 -24.46
CA THR A 420 39.51 -12.54 -24.88
C THR A 420 40.79 -11.72 -24.97
N ASP A 421 41.81 -12.08 -24.20
CA ASP A 421 43.15 -11.50 -24.34
C ASP A 421 43.64 -11.73 -25.78
N GLY A 422 44.00 -10.66 -26.46
CA GLY A 422 44.67 -10.67 -27.76
C GLY A 422 46.18 -10.63 -27.60
#